data_AF-A0A813LLT2-F1
#
_entry.id   AF-A0A813LLT2-F1
#
_cell.length_a   1.000
_cell.length_b   1.000
_cell.length_c   1.000
_cell.angle_alpha   90.00
_cell.angle_beta   90.00
_cell.angle_gamma   90.00
#
_symmetry.space_group_name_H-M   'P 1'
#
loop_
_entity.id
_entity.type
_entity.pdbx_description
1 polymer ?
#
loop_
_entity_poly.entity_id
_entity_poly.type
_entity_poly.pdbx_seq_one_letter_code
_entity_poly.pdbx_strand_id
1 'polypeptide(L)'
;PCCRGFATAVQTKNRGKESPFVLYEELKQKFGYMGTVNHKEIGILDLYRILRGVANKRDFDMALHAMNLFYNFGIKLKHRELANRLLAAAMVCKQESQAVELVKLYGTWLEHPPDLPLVYAVMSHFLDKGEPLVVRELAKAVREDWRMVPEAPLYSLTIDAMLKLPADKDPLGEALELLEDAGRVGVRLPPPIRVRLLEECLLSFEAATPPAAEADGDERPE
;
A
#
# COMPACT_ATOMS: atom_id res chain seq x y z
N PRO A 1 -21.62 -66.12 6.60
CA PRO A 1 -22.35 -64.87 6.29
C PRO A 1 -21.70 -63.69 7.05
N CYS A 2 -20.70 -63.05 6.43
CA CYS A 2 -20.84 -61.75 5.72
C CYS A 2 -21.08 -60.57 6.68
N CYS A 3 -20.37 -59.44 6.67
CA CYS A 3 -19.23 -58.98 5.91
C CYS A 3 -18.56 -57.80 6.67
N ARG A 4 -17.28 -57.63 6.37
CA ARG A 4 -16.39 -56.48 6.57
C ARG A 4 -17.05 -55.09 6.60
N GLY A 5 -16.44 -54.20 7.38
CA GLY A 5 -16.46 -52.76 7.17
C GLY A 5 -15.27 -52.08 7.85
N PHE A 6 -14.07 -52.32 7.32
CA PHE A 6 -12.83 -51.63 7.66
C PHE A 6 -12.91 -50.12 7.40
N ALA A 7 -12.28 -49.36 8.29
CA ALA A 7 -11.75 -48.00 8.19
C ALA A 7 -11.93 -47.22 6.87
N THR A 8 -12.39 -45.98 7.02
CA THR A 8 -11.68 -44.81 6.47
C THR A 8 -11.85 -43.62 7.40
N ALA A 9 -10.86 -43.43 8.28
CA ALA A 9 -10.48 -42.09 8.70
C ALA A 9 -10.20 -41.28 7.43
N VAL A 10 -11.03 -40.28 7.15
CA VAL A 10 -10.80 -39.38 6.02
C VAL A 10 -9.46 -38.71 6.25
N GLN A 11 -8.56 -39.02 5.32
CA GLN A 11 -7.17 -38.64 5.32
C GLN A 11 -7.06 -37.12 5.38
N THR A 12 -6.45 -36.64 6.46
CA THR A 12 -5.69 -35.39 6.50
C THR A 12 -4.47 -35.52 5.57
N LYS A 13 -4.69 -35.48 4.25
CA LYS A 13 -3.65 -35.38 3.23
C LYS A 13 -4.17 -34.59 2.04
N ASN A 14 -4.09 -33.27 2.15
CA ASN A 14 -3.87 -32.36 1.02
C ASN A 14 -3.33 -31.03 1.55
N ARG A 15 -2.05 -31.01 1.98
CA ARG A 15 -1.27 -29.76 2.08
C ARG A 15 -0.83 -29.32 0.68
N GLY A 16 -1.79 -29.17 -0.24
CA GLY A 16 -1.58 -28.71 -1.59
C GLY A 16 -2.53 -27.56 -1.85
N LYS A 17 -2.03 -26.33 -1.66
CA LYS A 17 -2.64 -25.03 -2.05
C LYS A 17 -4.17 -25.11 -2.28
N GLU A 18 -4.95 -25.21 -1.19
CA GLU A 18 -6.40 -25.05 -1.29
C GLU A 18 -6.68 -23.66 -1.85
N SER A 19 -7.50 -23.60 -2.91
CA SER A 19 -7.83 -22.33 -3.53
C SER A 19 -8.69 -21.51 -2.56
N PRO A 20 -8.53 -20.18 -2.53
CA PRO A 20 -9.29 -19.30 -1.65
C PRO A 20 -10.80 -19.39 -1.91
N PHE A 21 -11.20 -19.78 -3.12
CA PHE A 21 -12.59 -20.11 -3.48
C PHE A 21 -13.17 -21.24 -2.61
N VAL A 22 -12.45 -22.36 -2.53
CA VAL A 22 -12.89 -23.55 -1.80
C VAL A 22 -13.02 -23.23 -0.31
N LEU A 23 -12.03 -22.52 0.26
CA LEU A 23 -12.08 -22.09 1.66
C LEU A 23 -13.28 -21.17 1.96
N TYR A 24 -13.61 -20.25 1.06
CA TYR A 24 -14.78 -19.39 1.20
C TYR A 24 -16.10 -20.18 1.17
N GLU A 25 -16.24 -21.13 0.25
CA GLU A 25 -17.44 -21.97 0.19
C GLU A 25 -17.59 -22.88 1.41
N GLU A 26 -16.50 -23.46 1.90
CA GLU A 26 -16.48 -24.23 3.14
C GLU A 26 -16.87 -23.36 4.34
N LEU A 27 -16.38 -22.13 4.42
CA LEU A 27 -16.79 -21.18 5.44
C LEU A 27 -18.29 -20.88 5.33
N LYS A 28 -18.80 -20.60 4.13
CA LYS A 28 -20.23 -20.37 3.89
C LYS A 28 -21.09 -21.56 4.34
N GLN A 29 -20.62 -22.79 4.13
CA GLN A 29 -21.29 -23.99 4.63
C GLN A 29 -21.24 -24.09 6.17
N LYS A 30 -20.09 -23.79 6.78
CA LYS A 30 -19.92 -23.77 8.24
C LYS A 30 -20.75 -22.68 8.93
N PHE A 31 -21.02 -21.56 8.24
CA PHE A 31 -21.87 -20.50 8.75
C PHE A 31 -23.36 -20.89 8.84
N GLY A 32 -23.79 -21.97 8.18
CA GLY A 32 -25.14 -22.55 8.30
C GLY A 32 -26.28 -21.65 7.79
N TYR A 33 -27.47 -22.24 7.56
CA TYR A 33 -28.70 -21.51 7.17
C TYR A 33 -29.45 -20.90 8.38
N MET A 34 -29.01 -21.20 9.61
CA MET A 34 -29.66 -20.77 10.85
C MET A 34 -28.67 -20.02 11.74
N GLY A 35 -28.69 -18.69 11.63
CA GLY A 35 -28.50 -17.63 12.65
C GLY A 35 -27.52 -17.73 13.83
N THR A 36 -26.80 -18.82 14.06
CA THR A 36 -25.90 -19.00 15.20
C THR A 36 -24.57 -19.53 14.70
N VAL A 37 -23.59 -18.63 14.63
CA VAL A 37 -22.21 -18.97 14.28
C VAL A 37 -21.49 -19.43 15.54
N ASN A 38 -20.86 -20.60 15.49
CA ASN A 38 -19.95 -21.01 16.55
C ASN A 38 -18.64 -20.22 16.42
N HIS A 39 -18.53 -19.08 17.11
CA HIS A 39 -17.30 -18.26 17.14
C HIS A 39 -16.06 -19.00 17.68
N LYS A 40 -16.23 -20.23 18.19
CA LYS A 40 -15.11 -21.10 18.61
C LYS A 40 -14.48 -21.86 17.44
N GLU A 41 -15.19 -22.03 16.33
CA GLU A 41 -14.73 -22.83 15.18
C GLU A 41 -14.15 -21.98 14.05
N ILE A 42 -14.59 -20.73 13.91
CA ILE A 42 -14.16 -19.83 12.84
C ILE A 42 -13.44 -18.65 13.48
N GLY A 43 -12.15 -18.49 13.14
CA GLY A 43 -11.28 -17.47 13.70
C GLY A 43 -10.48 -16.71 12.65
N ILE A 44 -9.72 -15.71 13.09
CA ILE A 44 -8.86 -14.90 12.20
C ILE A 44 -7.86 -15.74 11.41
N LEU A 45 -7.44 -16.90 11.94
CA LEU A 45 -6.56 -17.83 11.24
C LEU A 45 -7.16 -18.37 9.94
N ASP A 46 -8.49 -18.54 9.87
CA ASP A 46 -9.15 -18.99 8.64
C ASP A 46 -9.14 -17.87 7.59
N LEU A 47 -9.37 -16.63 8.02
CA LEU A 47 -9.21 -15.46 7.15
C LEU A 47 -7.77 -15.33 6.64
N TYR A 48 -6.76 -15.62 7.46
CA TYR A 48 -5.36 -15.65 7.03
C TYR A 48 -5.06 -16.75 6.02
N ARG A 49 -5.70 -17.91 6.13
CA ARG A 49 -5.58 -18.98 5.14
C ARG A 49 -6.17 -18.56 3.80
N ILE A 50 -7.35 -17.94 3.81
CA ILE A 50 -7.97 -17.38 2.60
C ILE A 50 -7.03 -16.35 1.97
N LEU A 51 -6.58 -15.34 2.72
CA LEU A 51 -5.69 -14.28 2.23
C LEU A 51 -4.37 -14.82 1.67
N ARG A 52 -3.84 -15.91 2.24
CA ARG A 52 -2.63 -16.57 1.74
C ARG A 52 -2.86 -17.30 0.41
N GLY A 53 -4.07 -17.77 0.15
CA GLY A 53 -4.43 -18.48 -1.08
C GLY A 53 -4.71 -17.55 -2.26
N VAL A 54 -4.86 -16.24 -2.02
CA VAL A 54 -5.23 -15.27 -3.04
C VAL A 54 -4.14 -15.15 -4.11
N ALA A 55 -4.50 -15.41 -5.36
CA ALA A 55 -3.62 -15.27 -6.51
C ALA A 55 -4.16 -14.31 -7.57
N ASN A 56 -5.48 -14.23 -7.72
CA ASN A 56 -6.13 -13.44 -8.76
C ASN A 56 -7.13 -12.44 -8.18
N LYS A 57 -7.57 -11.48 -9.02
CA LYS A 57 -8.62 -10.51 -8.67
C LYS A 57 -9.86 -11.17 -8.05
N ARG A 58 -10.36 -12.23 -8.66
CA ARG A 58 -11.57 -12.93 -8.22
C ARG A 58 -11.41 -13.54 -6.82
N ASP A 59 -10.21 -14.01 -6.51
CA ASP A 59 -9.85 -14.55 -5.20
C ASP A 59 -9.83 -13.44 -4.14
N PHE A 60 -9.35 -12.25 -4.53
CA PHE A 60 -9.30 -11.09 -3.66
C PHE A 60 -10.70 -10.58 -3.33
N ASP A 61 -11.59 -10.49 -4.33
CA ASP A 61 -12.98 -10.11 -4.14
C ASP A 61 -13.69 -11.07 -3.16
N MET A 62 -13.42 -12.38 -3.27
CA MET A 62 -13.93 -13.36 -2.31
C MET A 62 -13.31 -13.24 -0.92
N ALA A 63 -12.03 -12.90 -0.82
CA ALA A 63 -11.41 -12.66 0.48
C ALA A 63 -12.05 -11.45 1.19
N LEU A 64 -12.39 -10.40 0.43
CA LEU A 64 -13.15 -9.26 0.95
C LEU A 64 -14.57 -9.64 1.35
N HIS A 65 -15.26 -10.48 0.56
CA HIS A 65 -16.58 -11.01 0.93
C HIS A 65 -16.51 -11.87 2.20
N ALA A 66 -15.49 -12.72 2.32
CA ALA A 66 -15.25 -13.51 3.52
C ALA A 66 -15.08 -12.59 4.73
N MET A 67 -14.22 -11.57 4.61
CA MET A 67 -14.01 -10.60 5.69
C MET A 67 -15.30 -9.86 6.09
N ASN A 68 -16.14 -9.46 5.13
CA ASN A 68 -17.45 -8.86 5.41
C ASN A 68 -18.39 -9.83 6.16
N LEU A 69 -18.39 -11.12 5.82
CA LEU A 69 -19.13 -12.13 6.59
C LEU A 69 -18.63 -12.19 8.04
N PHE A 70 -17.32 -12.17 8.26
CA PHE A 70 -16.74 -12.19 9.61
C PHE A 70 -17.21 -10.98 10.43
N TYR A 71 -17.25 -9.79 9.83
CA TYR A 71 -17.80 -8.59 10.48
C TYR A 71 -19.29 -8.71 10.78
N ASN A 72 -20.09 -9.18 9.82
CA ASN A 72 -21.55 -9.35 10.01
C ASN A 72 -21.89 -10.34 11.11
N PHE A 73 -21.03 -11.35 11.32
CA PHE A 73 -21.17 -12.31 12.42
C PHE A 73 -20.50 -11.86 13.71
N GLY A 74 -20.05 -10.60 13.82
CA GLY A 74 -19.49 -10.05 15.07
C GLY A 74 -18.13 -10.64 15.47
N ILE A 75 -17.41 -11.29 14.55
CA ILE A 75 -16.06 -11.77 14.82
C ILE A 75 -15.13 -10.56 14.87
N LYS A 76 -14.50 -10.32 16.01
CA LYS A 76 -13.60 -9.19 16.20
C LYS A 76 -12.26 -9.44 15.50
N LEU A 77 -12.03 -8.78 14.38
CA LEU A 77 -10.81 -8.87 13.59
C LEU A 77 -9.67 -7.97 14.13
N LYS A 78 -9.29 -8.12 15.40
CA LYS A 78 -8.38 -7.20 16.11
C LYS A 78 -6.88 -7.41 15.84
N HIS A 79 -6.50 -8.10 14.76
CA HIS A 79 -5.10 -8.44 14.57
C HIS A 79 -4.39 -7.48 13.62
N ARG A 80 -3.26 -6.94 14.08
CA ARG A 80 -2.38 -6.04 13.31
C ARG A 80 -1.97 -6.61 11.96
N GLU A 81 -1.69 -7.91 11.87
CA GLU A 81 -1.27 -8.54 10.60
C GLU A 81 -2.35 -8.56 9.53
N LEU A 82 -3.63 -8.35 9.87
CA LEU A 82 -4.71 -8.41 8.89
C LEU A 82 -4.56 -7.32 7.83
N ALA A 83 -4.28 -6.08 8.25
CA ALA A 83 -4.07 -4.95 7.34
C ALA A 83 -2.91 -5.23 6.38
N ASN A 84 -1.80 -5.77 6.90
CA ASN A 84 -0.62 -6.12 6.11
C ASN A 84 -0.94 -7.20 5.07
N ARG A 85 -1.59 -8.28 5.49
CA ARG A 85 -1.92 -9.40 4.60
C ARG A 85 -2.90 -8.98 3.52
N LEU A 86 -3.84 -8.10 3.86
CA LEU A 86 -4.82 -7.59 2.91
C LEU A 86 -4.19 -6.64 1.90
N LEU A 87 -3.32 -5.73 2.34
CA LEU A 87 -2.55 -4.86 1.47
C LEU A 87 -1.63 -5.66 0.55
N ALA A 88 -0.92 -6.66 1.09
CA ALA A 88 -0.09 -7.56 0.29
C ALA A 88 -0.93 -8.35 -0.74
N ALA A 89 -2.09 -8.88 -0.35
CA ALA A 89 -2.99 -9.59 -1.26
C ALA A 89 -3.51 -8.69 -2.38
N ALA A 90 -3.85 -7.43 -2.08
CA ALA A 90 -4.27 -6.46 -3.08
C ALA A 90 -3.16 -6.22 -4.13
N MET A 91 -1.92 -6.04 -3.69
CA MET A 91 -0.77 -5.85 -4.58
C MET A 91 -0.46 -7.10 -5.40
N VAL A 92 -0.47 -8.29 -4.81
CA VAL A 92 -0.27 -9.57 -5.53
C VAL A 92 -1.31 -9.74 -6.65
N CYS A 93 -2.56 -9.35 -6.39
CA CYS A 93 -3.65 -9.44 -7.36
C CYS A 93 -3.72 -8.27 -8.34
N LYS A 94 -2.73 -7.37 -8.32
CA LYS A 94 -2.68 -6.14 -9.12
C LYS A 94 -3.94 -5.27 -8.95
N GLN A 95 -4.56 -5.30 -7.76
CA GLN A 95 -5.66 -4.43 -7.38
C GLN A 95 -5.11 -3.15 -6.74
N GLU A 96 -4.45 -2.34 -7.56
CA GLU A 96 -3.70 -1.16 -7.12
C GLU A 96 -4.60 -0.06 -6.56
N SER A 97 -5.76 0.19 -7.18
CA SER A 97 -6.75 1.12 -6.65
C SER A 97 -7.23 0.73 -5.25
N GLN A 98 -7.48 -0.56 -5.05
CA GLN A 98 -7.88 -1.11 -3.74
C GLN A 98 -6.75 -1.00 -2.71
N ALA A 99 -5.49 -1.18 -3.11
CA ALA A 99 -4.35 -0.98 -2.23
C ALA A 99 -4.25 0.47 -1.75
N VAL A 100 -4.47 1.44 -2.65
CA VAL A 100 -4.47 2.87 -2.31
C VAL A 100 -5.64 3.22 -1.39
N GLU A 101 -6.84 2.77 -1.72
CA GLU A 101 -8.03 2.95 -0.88
C GLU A 101 -7.85 2.34 0.51
N LEU A 102 -7.22 1.16 0.59
CA LEU A 102 -6.94 0.50 1.86
C LEU A 102 -6.07 1.38 2.75
N VAL A 103 -4.97 1.95 2.24
CA VAL A 103 -4.09 2.83 3.04
C VAL A 103 -4.82 4.12 3.45
N LYS A 104 -5.65 4.69 2.57
CA LYS A 104 -6.39 5.94 2.85
C LYS A 104 -7.52 5.75 3.85
N LEU A 105 -8.22 4.61 3.78
CA LEU A 105 -9.48 4.40 4.49
C LEU A 105 -9.41 3.31 5.55
N TYR A 106 -8.24 2.75 5.86
CA TYR A 106 -8.14 1.64 6.83
C TYR A 106 -8.83 1.98 8.15
N GLY A 107 -8.76 3.22 8.62
CA GLY A 107 -9.33 3.65 9.90
C GLY A 107 -10.86 3.52 9.99
N THR A 108 -11.58 3.37 8.86
CA THR A 108 -13.05 3.22 8.88
C THR A 108 -13.52 1.78 9.09
N TRP A 109 -12.67 0.78 8.84
CA TRP A 109 -13.05 -0.64 8.87
C TRP A 109 -12.01 -1.57 9.47
N LEU A 110 -10.77 -1.12 9.69
CA LEU A 110 -9.70 -1.85 10.36
C LEU A 110 -9.29 -1.15 11.66
N GLU A 111 -8.97 -1.95 12.68
CA GLU A 111 -8.57 -1.41 13.99
C GLU A 111 -7.13 -0.89 13.99
N HIS A 112 -6.26 -1.49 13.17
CA HIS A 112 -4.83 -1.20 13.11
C HIS A 112 -4.38 -0.80 11.69
N PRO A 113 -3.44 0.15 11.55
CA PRO A 113 -2.86 0.49 10.26
C PRO A 113 -2.03 -0.65 9.67
N PRO A 114 -1.82 -0.66 8.35
CA PRO A 114 -0.77 -1.46 7.74
C PRO A 114 0.61 -0.96 8.21
N ASP A 115 1.59 -1.86 8.25
CA ASP A 115 2.95 -1.54 8.62
C ASP A 115 3.60 -0.62 7.58
N LEU A 116 4.27 0.43 8.06
CA LEU A 116 4.90 1.47 7.24
C LEU A 116 5.85 0.93 6.16
N PRO A 117 6.75 -0.05 6.44
CA PRO A 117 7.61 -0.61 5.39
C PRO A 117 6.84 -1.20 4.20
N LEU A 118 5.65 -1.78 4.45
CA LEU A 118 4.81 -2.30 3.38
C LEU A 118 4.16 -1.17 2.58
N VAL A 119 3.72 -0.11 3.25
CA VAL A 119 3.22 1.10 2.58
C VAL A 119 4.32 1.74 1.71
N TYR A 120 5.55 1.80 2.20
CA TYR A 120 6.69 2.31 1.43
C TYR A 120 7.00 1.45 0.20
N ALA A 121 6.86 0.13 0.29
CA ALA A 121 6.97 -0.76 -0.87
C ALA A 121 5.88 -0.47 -1.92
N VAL A 122 4.65 -0.19 -1.49
CA VAL A 122 3.54 0.22 -2.37
C VAL A 122 3.83 1.57 -3.02
N MET A 123 4.32 2.55 -2.26
CA MET A 123 4.73 3.86 -2.78
C MET A 123 5.85 3.72 -3.82
N SER A 124 6.87 2.91 -3.55
CA SER A 124 7.96 2.63 -4.51
C SER A 124 7.42 2.04 -5.81
N HIS A 125 6.47 1.10 -5.73
CA HIS A 125 5.85 0.52 -6.92
C HIS A 125 5.12 1.57 -7.80
N PHE A 126 4.39 2.53 -7.20
CA PHE A 126 3.77 3.62 -7.96
C PHE A 126 4.78 4.63 -8.50
N LEU A 127 5.88 4.86 -7.78
CA LEU A 127 6.97 5.71 -8.23
C LEU A 127 7.68 5.13 -9.46
N ASP A 128 7.85 3.81 -9.50
CA ASP A 128 8.45 3.08 -10.63
C ASP A 128 7.54 3.08 -11.87
N LYS A 129 6.21 3.07 -11.65
CA LYS A 129 5.21 3.21 -12.71
C LYS A 129 5.08 4.62 -13.27
N GLY A 130 5.70 5.62 -12.64
CA GLY A 130 5.57 7.01 -13.05
C GLY A 130 4.24 7.65 -12.63
N GLU A 131 3.66 7.21 -11.50
CA GLU A 131 2.43 7.79 -10.93
C GLU A 131 2.74 8.61 -9.66
N PRO A 132 3.44 9.77 -9.78
CA PRO A 132 3.91 10.52 -8.62
C PRO A 132 2.78 11.13 -7.78
N LEU A 133 1.61 11.39 -8.39
CA LEU A 133 0.45 11.93 -7.68
C LEU A 133 -0.13 10.91 -6.69
N VAL A 134 -0.14 9.62 -7.04
CA VAL A 134 -0.59 8.56 -6.14
C VAL A 134 0.34 8.46 -4.94
N VAL A 135 1.65 8.57 -5.16
CA VAL A 135 2.64 8.60 -4.08
C VAL A 135 2.39 9.78 -3.14
N ARG A 136 2.09 10.97 -3.67
CA ARG A 136 1.70 12.16 -2.87
C ARG A 136 0.45 11.91 -2.03
N GLU A 137 -0.57 11.30 -2.61
CA GLU A 137 -1.81 10.98 -1.89
C GLU A 137 -1.57 9.98 -0.76
N LEU A 138 -0.78 8.93 -1.01
CA LEU A 138 -0.40 7.96 0.02
C LEU A 138 0.42 8.63 1.13
N ALA A 139 1.35 9.52 0.77
CA ALA A 139 2.15 10.24 1.74
C ALA A 139 1.31 11.15 2.64
N LYS A 140 0.34 11.85 2.04
CA LYS A 140 -0.66 12.65 2.76
C LYS A 140 -1.46 11.79 3.74
N ALA A 141 -1.98 10.64 3.29
CA ALA A 141 -2.74 9.73 4.14
C ALA A 141 -1.92 9.21 5.33
N VAL A 142 -0.64 8.88 5.11
CA VAL A 142 0.26 8.49 6.20
C VAL A 142 0.49 9.63 7.17
N ARG A 143 0.66 10.86 6.66
CA ARG A 143 0.97 12.04 7.47
C ARG A 143 -0.21 12.52 8.32
N GLU A 144 -1.43 12.41 7.81
CA GLU A 144 -2.67 12.79 8.49
C GLU A 144 -3.01 11.85 9.66
N ASP A 145 -2.49 10.62 9.63
CA ASP A 145 -2.77 9.63 10.65
C ASP A 145 -1.75 9.63 11.80
N TRP A 146 -2.19 9.93 13.01
CA TRP A 146 -1.34 9.94 14.20
C TRP A 146 -0.82 8.55 14.59
N ARG A 147 -1.45 7.45 14.13
CA ARG A 147 -1.02 6.07 14.43
C ARG A 147 0.18 5.65 13.58
N MET A 148 0.41 6.32 12.45
CA MET A 148 1.51 6.07 11.54
C MET A 148 2.55 7.16 11.70
N VAL A 149 3.62 6.86 12.44
CA VAL A 149 4.69 7.84 12.66
C VAL A 149 5.49 8.01 11.36
N PRO A 150 5.56 9.22 10.78
CA PRO A 150 6.29 9.42 9.53
C PRO A 150 7.79 9.19 9.72
N GLU A 151 8.40 8.43 8.81
CA GLU A 151 9.82 8.11 8.81
C GLU A 151 10.54 8.70 7.59
N ALA A 152 11.88 8.70 7.59
CA ALA A 152 12.66 9.24 6.49
C ALA A 152 12.35 8.61 5.10
N PRO A 153 12.04 7.31 4.96
CA PRO A 153 11.66 6.73 3.68
C PRO A 153 10.39 7.33 3.08
N LEU A 154 9.41 7.73 3.91
CA LEU A 154 8.19 8.40 3.46
C LEU A 154 8.53 9.66 2.66
N TYR A 155 9.29 10.56 3.27
CA TYR A 155 9.69 11.81 2.66
C TYR A 155 10.63 11.61 1.48
N SER A 156 11.57 10.66 1.56
CA SER A 156 12.51 10.38 0.47
C SER A 156 11.77 9.96 -0.80
N LEU A 157 10.84 8.99 -0.69
CA LEU A 157 10.02 8.53 -1.81
C LEU A 157 9.09 9.61 -2.34
N THR A 158 8.54 10.45 -1.46
CA THR A 158 7.61 11.52 -1.86
C THR A 158 8.35 12.65 -2.56
N ILE A 159 9.53 13.05 -2.08
CA ILE A 159 10.39 14.04 -2.73
C ILE A 159 10.80 13.54 -4.13
N ASP A 160 11.25 12.29 -4.23
CA ASP A 160 11.58 11.69 -5.52
C ASP A 160 10.37 11.63 -6.47
N ALA A 161 9.16 11.47 -5.94
CA ALA A 161 7.93 11.57 -6.72
C ALA A 161 7.65 13.00 -7.18
N MET A 162 7.82 14.00 -6.32
CA MET A 162 7.54 15.41 -6.66
C MET A 162 8.50 15.92 -7.73
N LEU A 163 9.77 15.53 -7.68
CA LEU A 163 10.75 15.86 -8.72
C LEU A 163 10.42 15.26 -10.10
N LYS A 164 9.60 14.20 -10.15
CA LYS A 164 9.11 13.60 -11.41
C LYS A 164 7.80 14.23 -11.91
N LEU A 165 7.25 15.23 -11.22
CA LEU A 165 6.07 15.93 -11.71
C LEU A 165 6.39 16.72 -12.98
N PRO A 166 5.40 16.90 -13.87
CA PRO A 166 5.57 17.75 -15.04
C PRO A 166 5.80 19.22 -14.61
N ALA A 167 6.54 19.96 -15.45
CA ALA A 167 7.04 21.31 -15.12
C ALA A 167 5.94 22.35 -14.84
N ASP A 168 4.71 22.08 -15.28
CA ASP A 168 3.52 22.89 -15.02
C ASP A 168 3.07 22.87 -13.55
N LYS A 169 3.59 21.95 -12.73
CA LYS A 169 3.19 21.75 -11.32
C LYS A 169 4.25 22.15 -10.29
N ASP A 170 5.25 22.93 -10.70
CA ASP A 170 6.36 23.36 -9.84
C ASP A 170 6.98 22.20 -9.01
N PRO A 171 7.61 21.22 -9.70
CA PRO A 171 8.14 20.01 -9.05
C PRO A 171 9.16 20.33 -7.95
N LEU A 172 9.96 21.37 -8.13
CA LEU A 172 11.01 21.76 -7.20
C LEU A 172 10.43 22.43 -5.95
N GLY A 173 9.47 23.35 -6.11
CA GLY A 173 8.80 24.00 -4.98
C GLY A 173 8.15 22.99 -4.04
N GLU A 174 7.34 22.06 -4.59
CA GLU A 174 6.69 20.99 -3.84
C GLU A 174 7.70 20.08 -3.11
N ALA A 175 8.84 19.79 -3.74
CA ALA A 175 9.89 18.97 -3.13
C ALA A 175 10.61 19.68 -1.97
N LEU A 176 10.81 21.00 -2.08
CA LEU A 176 11.40 21.83 -1.02
C LEU A 176 10.43 22.01 0.17
N GLU A 177 9.13 22.16 -0.08
CA GLU A 177 8.12 22.19 0.99
C GLU A 177 8.13 20.90 1.82
N LEU A 178 8.29 19.74 1.18
CA LEU A 178 8.41 18.45 1.87
C LEU A 178 9.69 18.33 2.70
N LEU A 179 10.80 18.92 2.23
CA LEU A 179 12.05 18.98 3.00
C LEU A 179 11.86 19.81 4.27
N GLU A 180 11.18 20.96 4.18
CA GLU A 180 10.85 21.78 5.34
C GLU A 180 9.90 21.06 6.30
N ASP A 181 8.85 20.41 5.80
CA ASP A 181 7.93 19.63 6.63
C ASP A 181 8.66 18.52 7.40
N ALA A 182 9.54 17.76 6.73
CA ALA A 182 10.37 16.77 7.40
C ALA A 182 11.18 17.38 8.57
N GLY A 183 11.72 18.58 8.37
CA GLY A 183 12.40 19.34 9.41
C GLY A 183 11.49 19.73 10.57
N ARG A 184 10.28 20.21 10.30
CA ARG A 184 9.26 20.58 11.31
C ARG A 184 8.81 19.38 12.15
N VAL A 185 8.72 18.20 11.53
CA VAL A 185 8.34 16.94 12.19
C VAL A 185 9.51 16.27 12.91
N GLY A 186 10.74 16.76 12.70
CA GLY A 186 11.95 16.22 13.31
C GLY A 186 12.49 14.97 12.62
N VAL A 187 12.06 14.69 11.39
CA VAL A 187 12.55 13.57 10.58
C VAL A 187 13.83 13.97 9.87
N ARG A 188 14.92 13.27 10.18
CA ARG A 188 16.22 13.50 9.52
C ARG A 188 16.28 12.76 8.19
N LEU A 189 16.25 13.52 7.09
CA LEU A 189 16.43 12.97 5.75
C LEU A 189 17.87 12.50 5.50
N PRO A 190 18.04 11.43 4.72
CA PRO A 190 19.36 10.91 4.38
C PRO A 190 20.10 11.89 3.44
N PRO A 191 21.44 11.97 3.51
CA PRO A 191 22.24 12.89 2.69
C PRO A 191 21.99 12.82 1.17
N PRO A 192 21.82 11.63 0.54
CA PRO A 192 21.60 11.53 -0.90
C PRO A 192 20.40 12.35 -1.41
N ILE A 193 19.30 12.39 -0.65
CA ILE A 193 18.11 13.17 -1.04
C ILE A 193 18.38 14.67 -0.98
N ARG A 194 19.16 15.11 0.01
CA ARG A 194 19.54 16.53 0.14
C ARG A 194 20.47 16.97 -0.99
N VAL A 195 21.43 16.11 -1.35
CA VAL A 195 22.34 16.37 -2.48
C VAL A 195 21.55 16.43 -3.79
N ARG A 196 20.64 15.49 -4.02
CA ARG A 196 19.78 15.48 -5.21
C ARG A 196 18.91 16.74 -5.32
N LEU A 197 18.29 17.17 -4.23
CA LEU A 197 17.52 18.43 -4.21
C LEU A 197 18.40 19.64 -4.53
N LEU A 198 19.63 19.68 -3.99
CA LEU A 198 20.57 20.76 -4.29
C LEU A 198 20.95 20.78 -5.78
N GLU A 199 21.19 19.62 -6.39
CA GLU A 199 21.47 19.49 -7.83
C GLU A 199 20.31 20.03 -8.67
N GLU A 200 19.06 19.65 -8.35
CA GLU A 200 17.87 20.16 -9.05
C GLU A 200 17.69 21.68 -8.86
N CYS A 201 17.99 22.22 -7.67
CA CYS A 201 18.01 23.66 -7.45
C CYS A 201 19.05 24.36 -8.34
N LEU A 202 20.26 23.82 -8.44
CA LEU A 202 21.32 24.38 -9.28
C LEU A 202 20.94 24.36 -10.77
N LEU A 203 20.37 23.25 -11.25
CA LEU A 203 19.88 23.13 -12.61
C LEU A 203 18.77 24.15 -12.91
N SER A 204 17.83 24.33 -11.97
CA SER A 204 16.78 25.34 -12.12
C SER A 204 17.34 26.77 -12.15
N PHE A 205 18.38 27.05 -11.38
CA PHE A 205 19.05 28.36 -11.34
C PHE A 205 19.82 28.65 -12.64
N GLU A 206 20.54 27.66 -13.16
CA GLU A 206 21.22 27.76 -14.45
C GLU A 206 20.22 27.96 -15.59
N ALA A 207 19.10 27.23 -15.60
CA ALA A 207 18.05 27.39 -16.60
C ALA A 207 17.36 28.76 -16.54
N ALA A 208 17.25 29.36 -15.35
CA ALA A 208 16.70 30.70 -15.15
C ALA A 208 17.70 31.82 -15.50
N THR A 209 18.99 31.51 -15.55
CA THR A 209 20.03 32.48 -15.92
C THR A 209 20.19 32.46 -17.44
N PRO A 210 19.73 33.49 -18.19
CA PRO A 210 19.96 33.52 -19.62
C PRO A 210 21.48 33.52 -19.90
N PRO A 211 21.96 32.89 -20.99
CA PRO A 211 23.37 32.93 -21.33
C PRO A 211 23.79 34.38 -21.48
N ALA A 212 24.73 34.80 -20.64
CA ALA A 212 25.32 36.12 -20.75
C ALA A 212 26.06 36.24 -22.10
N ALA A 213 25.55 37.12 -22.96
CA ALA A 213 26.21 37.68 -24.15
C ALA A 213 26.41 36.76 -25.38
N GLU A 214 25.52 36.91 -26.37
CA GLU A 214 25.97 37.48 -27.66
C GLU A 214 25.75 38.99 -27.59
N ALA A 215 26.69 39.68 -26.95
CA ALA A 215 26.82 41.14 -26.96
C ALA A 215 28.16 41.47 -27.63
N ASP A 216 28.24 41.17 -28.92
CA ASP A 216 29.20 41.70 -29.90
C ASP A 216 28.30 42.24 -31.02
N GLY A 217 28.24 43.52 -31.39
CA GLY A 217 29.22 44.59 -31.29
C GLY A 217 29.47 45.11 -32.70
N ASP A 218 28.66 46.07 -33.19
CA ASP A 218 29.14 47.05 -34.19
C ASP A 218 28.13 48.19 -34.42
N GLU A 219 28.25 49.29 -33.68
CA GLU A 219 27.85 50.61 -34.21
C GLU A 219 28.91 51.63 -33.73
N ARG A 220 29.97 51.79 -34.53
CA ARG A 220 30.82 52.99 -34.46
C ARG A 220 30.14 54.11 -35.25
N PRO A 221 29.94 55.30 -34.67
CA PRO A 221 29.55 56.48 -35.43
C PRO A 221 30.80 57.13 -36.07
N GLU A 222 30.75 57.36 -37.38
CA GLU A 222 31.55 58.39 -38.08
C GLU A 222 30.72 59.66 -38.28
#